data_AF-A0A353RAV9-F1
#
_entry.id   AF-A0A353RAV9-F1
#
_cell.length_a   1.000
_cell.length_b   1.000
_cell.length_c   1.000
_cell.angle_alpha   90.00
_cell.angle_beta   90.00
_cell.angle_gamma   90.00
#
_symmetry.space_group_name_H-M   'P 1'
#
loop_
_entity.id
_entity.type
_entity.pdbx_description
1 polymer ?
#
loop_
_entity_poly.entity_id
_entity_poly.type
_entity_poly.pdbx_seq_one_letter_code
_entity_poly.pdbx_strand_id
1 'polypeptide(L)' 'SQWCEQEGIPVIGYLPFDPEMVHAMVACKSITEWTPESEISTATKRIFSLLTQE' A
#
# COMPACT_ATOMS: atom_id res chain seq x y z
N SER A 1 -6.80 0.25 13.90
CA SER A 1 -5.49 0.14 14.55
C SER A 1 -5.58 -0.48 15.94
N GLN A 2 -6.67 -0.23 16.69
CA GLN A 2 -6.84 -0.66 18.08
C GLN A 2 -6.55 -2.15 18.34
N TRP A 3 -6.99 -3.07 17.48
CA TRP A 3 -6.68 -4.49 17.64
C TRP A 3 -5.18 -4.78 17.47
N CYS A 4 -4.54 -4.22 16.43
CA CYS A 4 -3.10 -4.39 16.21
C CYS A 4 -2.28 -3.86 17.40
N GLU A 5 -2.68 -2.72 17.96
CA GLU A 5 -2.04 -2.14 19.16
C GLU A 5 -2.19 -3.06 20.38
N GLN A 6 -3.37 -3.68 20.58
CA GLN A 6 -3.61 -4.62 21.68
C GLN A 6 -2.76 -5.90 21.57
N GLU A 7 -2.53 -6.36 20.34
CA GLU A 7 -1.72 -7.55 20.06
C GLU A 7 -0.21 -7.25 19.95
N GLY A 8 0.21 -5.99 20.16
CA GLY A 8 1.61 -5.59 20.04
C GLY A 8 2.15 -5.63 18.60
N ILE A 9 1.26 -5.56 17.61
CA ILE A 9 1.60 -5.59 16.18
C ILE A 9 1.69 -4.14 15.66
N PRO A 10 2.87 -3.66 15.23
CA PRO A 10 3.02 -2.31 14.72
C PRO A 10 2.33 -2.14 13.36
N VAL A 11 1.45 -1.15 13.25
CA VAL A 11 0.86 -0.75 11.96
C VAL A 11 1.84 0.16 11.23
N ILE A 12 2.44 -0.33 10.15
CA ILE A 12 3.49 0.38 9.39
C ILE A 12 2.95 1.23 8.23
N GLY A 13 1.64 1.22 7.99
CA GLY A 13 1.01 2.10 7.02
C GLY A 13 -0.48 1.87 6.84
N TYR A 14 -1.10 2.81 6.14
CA TYR A 14 -2.50 2.78 5.75
C TYR A 14 -2.58 3.03 4.24
N LEU A 15 -3.32 2.17 3.54
CA LEU A 15 -3.63 2.35 2.12
C LEU A 15 -5.12 2.71 2.02
N PRO A 16 -5.48 3.97 1.70
CA PRO A 16 -6.87 4.34 1.51
C PRO A 16 -7.44 3.64 0.27
N PHE A 17 -8.77 3.59 0.18
CA PHE A 17 -9.42 3.14 -1.05
C PHE A 17 -9.09 4.09 -2.20
N ASP A 18 -8.65 3.52 -3.32
CA ASP A 18 -8.33 4.24 -4.55
C ASP A 18 -8.95 3.49 -5.75
N PRO A 19 -9.83 4.11 -6.55
CA PRO A 19 -10.39 3.50 -7.76
C PRO A 19 -9.33 3.02 -8.76
N GLU A 20 -8.16 3.66 -8.82
CA GLU A 20 -7.08 3.26 -9.71
C GLU A 20 -6.50 1.88 -9.37
N MET A 21 -6.59 1.46 -8.09
CA MET A 21 -6.27 0.08 -7.71
C MET A 21 -7.19 -0.92 -8.42
N VAL A 22 -8.49 -0.60 -8.51
CA VAL A 22 -9.47 -1.45 -9.18
C VAL A 22 -9.21 -1.50 -10.68
N HIS A 23 -8.94 -0.34 -11.30
CA HIS A 23 -8.60 -0.28 -12.71
C HIS A 23 -7.32 -1.07 -13.04
N ALA A 24 -6.29 -0.98 -12.18
CA ALA A 24 -5.06 -1.76 -12.32
C ALA A 24 -5.33 -3.27 -12.28
N MET A 25 -6.17 -3.74 -11.34
CA MET A 25 -6.55 -5.15 -11.24
C MET A 25 -7.27 -5.66 -12.50
N VAL A 26 -8.22 -4.88 -13.03
CA VAL A 26 -8.93 -5.22 -14.28
C VAL A 26 -7.97 -5.28 -15.47
N ALA A 27 -6.93 -4.44 -15.47
CA ALA A 27 -5.89 -4.41 -16.47
C ALA A 27 -4.78 -5.46 -16.24
N CYS A 28 -4.90 -6.34 -15.24
CA CYS A 28 -3.90 -7.32 -14.83
C CYS A 28 -2.50 -6.71 -14.56
N LYS A 29 -2.46 -5.55 -13.91
CA LYS A 29 -1.23 -4.85 -13.53
C LYS A 29 -1.21 -4.55 -12.04
N SER A 30 -0.03 -4.48 -11.43
CA SER A 30 0.10 -3.93 -10.09
C SER A 30 -0.14 -2.41 -10.12
N ILE A 31 -0.56 -1.83 -8.99
CA ILE A 31 -0.80 -0.38 -8.92
C ILE A 31 0.47 0.43 -9.19
N THR A 32 1.63 -0.09 -8.75
CA THR A 32 2.95 0.51 -8.95
C THR A 32 3.41 0.50 -10.40
N GLU A 33 2.89 -0.40 -11.24
CA GLU A 33 3.12 -0.42 -12.69
C GLU A 33 2.07 0.40 -13.44
N TRP A 34 0.83 0.43 -12.94
CA TRP A 34 -0.30 1.11 -13.57
C TRP A 34 -0.20 2.64 -13.44
N THR A 35 -0.05 3.13 -12.21
CA THR A 35 0.08 4.56 -11.88
C THR A 35 1.23 4.75 -10.89
N PRO A 36 2.50 4.72 -11.35
CA PRO A 36 3.67 4.71 -10.47
C PRO A 36 3.80 5.94 -9.55
N GLU A 37 3.22 7.06 -9.97
CA GLU A 37 3.23 8.37 -9.28
C GLU A 37 1.97 8.63 -8.45
N SER A 38 1.03 7.68 -8.37
CA SER A 38 -0.16 7.83 -7.53
C SER A 38 0.19 7.82 -6.04
N GLU A 39 -0.70 8.39 -5.22
CA GLU A 39 -0.55 8.39 -3.76
C GLU A 39 -0.48 6.96 -3.22
N ILE A 40 -1.35 6.06 -3.70
CA ILE A 40 -1.37 4.66 -3.28
C ILE A 40 -0.11 3.89 -3.71
N SER A 41 0.44 4.16 -4.90
CA SER A 41 1.72 3.59 -5.33
C SER A 41 2.87 4.08 -4.46
N THR A 42 2.90 5.38 -4.16
CA THR A 42 3.92 5.99 -3.29
C THR A 42 3.85 5.43 -1.87
N ALA A 43 2.64 5.31 -1.31
CA ALA A 43 2.41 4.72 0.00
C ALA A 43 2.82 3.24 0.03
N THR A 44 2.47 2.47 -1.02
CA THR A 44 2.86 1.05 -1.14
C THR A 44 4.37 0.88 -1.15
N LYS A 45 5.10 1.67 -1.97
CA LYS A 45 6.57 1.65 -2.02
C LYS A 45 7.19 2.01 -0.67
N ARG A 46 6.66 3.04 0.01
CA ARG A 46 7.13 3.46 1.34
C ARG A 46 6.93 2.37 2.39
N ILE A 47 5.76 1.73 2.42
CA ILE A 47 5.47 0.62 3.34
C ILE A 47 6.42 -0.55 3.06
N PHE A 48 6.67 -0.85 1.79
CA PHE A 48 7.59 -1.91 1.39
C PHE A 48 9.03 -1.65 1.88
N SER A 49 9.56 -0.42 1.72
CA SER A 49 10.89 -0.07 2.26
C SER A 49 11.01 -0.26 3.78
N LEU A 50 9.93 0.03 4.53
CA LEU A 50 9.89 -0.22 5.98
C LEU A 50 9.96 -1.72 6.32
N LEU A 51 9.40 -2.58 5.46
CA LEU A 51 9.43 -4.03 5.63
C LEU A 51 10.79 -4.64 5.28
N THR A 52 11.44 -4.13 4.23
CA THR A 52 12.68 -4.72 3.69
C THR A 52 13.96 -4.14 4.31
N GLN A 53 13.88 -3.03 5.05
CA GLN A 53 15.04 -2.32 5.60
C GLN A 53 16.08 -1.94 4.54
N GLU A 54 15.62 -1.57 3.34
CA GLU A 54 16.43 -0.99 2.26
C GLU A 54 16.26 0.53 2.18
#